data_AF-L5K9F3-F1
#
_entry.id   AF-L5K9F3-F1
#
_cell.length_a   1.000
_cell.length_b   1.000
_cell.length_c   1.000
_cell.angle_alpha   90.00
_cell.angle_beta   90.00
_cell.angle_gamma   90.00
#
_symmetry.space_group_name_H-M   'P 1'
#
loop_
_entity.id
_entity.type
_entity.pdbx_description
1 polymer ?
#
loop_
_entity_poly.entity_id
_entity_poly.type
_entity_poly.pdbx_seq_one_letter_code
_entity_poly.pdbx_strand_id
1 'polypeptide(L)'
;MVLSELAVRLNCAEYKNWVKAGHCLLLLRGCLHGFVGREAFMPRGLADKTGPEECDAVALLSLINSCDHFLVDRKKVTELIKCRNEIMHSSEMKVSSMWLRDFQRKIQNFLNEFKNIPEIVTVYSRVEELLTSDWAVHIPEEDQRDGCEYEAGVYLSQSQVNEIEMELLKEKLQEIYLQATEQEVLPEEIANRLEVVKEFLRNNEDLRNGLTEDMQKLDSLHLQHQKRDSKEPRAQTLQGKA
;
A
#
# COMPACT_ATOMS: atom_id res chain seq x y z
N MET A 1 -23.04 6.68 9.51
CA MET A 1 -21.88 6.13 10.24
C MET A 1 -20.61 6.17 9.39
N VAL A 2 -20.62 5.64 8.16
CA VAL A 2 -19.48 5.72 7.23
C VAL A 2 -18.97 7.16 7.00
N LEU A 3 -19.89 8.12 6.83
CA LEU A 3 -19.56 9.54 6.65
C LEU A 3 -18.83 10.16 7.86
N SER A 4 -19.19 9.79 9.09
CA SER A 4 -18.58 10.34 10.30
C SER A 4 -17.18 9.77 10.55
N GLU A 5 -16.97 8.48 10.27
CA GLU A 5 -15.67 7.81 10.47
C GLU A 5 -14.62 8.34 9.49
N LEU A 6 -14.96 8.42 8.19
CA LEU A 6 -14.05 8.98 7.20
C LEU A 6 -13.69 10.44 7.49
N ALA A 7 -14.67 11.27 7.88
CA ALA A 7 -14.41 12.66 8.22
C ALA A 7 -13.44 12.80 9.41
N VAL A 8 -13.56 11.95 10.43
CA VAL A 8 -12.62 11.91 11.56
C VAL A 8 -11.21 11.55 11.10
N ARG A 9 -11.06 10.52 10.26
CA ARG A 9 -9.74 10.12 9.73
C ARG A 9 -9.09 11.24 8.90
N LEU A 10 -9.85 11.86 8.02
CA LEU A 10 -9.36 12.93 7.13
C LEU A 10 -9.09 14.27 7.84
N ASN A 11 -9.55 14.44 9.08
CA ASN A 11 -9.12 15.57 9.93
C ASN A 11 -7.66 15.42 10.39
N CYS A 12 -7.06 14.23 10.32
CA CYS A 12 -5.65 14.02 10.59
C CYS A 12 -4.81 14.30 9.31
N ALA A 13 -3.94 15.31 9.37
CA ALA A 13 -3.08 15.68 8.26
C ALA A 13 -2.12 14.54 7.86
N GLU A 14 -1.54 13.84 8.84
CA GLU A 14 -0.59 12.76 8.59
C GLU A 14 -1.26 11.53 7.96
N TYR A 15 -2.52 11.27 8.33
CA TYR A 15 -3.33 10.23 7.70
C TYR A 15 -3.65 10.58 6.26
N LYS A 16 -4.09 11.82 5.99
CA LYS A 16 -4.30 12.29 4.62
C LYS A 16 -3.04 12.15 3.77
N ASN A 17 -1.87 12.47 4.32
CA ASN A 17 -0.61 12.30 3.61
C ASN A 17 -0.34 10.83 3.28
N TRP A 18 -0.68 9.90 4.19
CA TRP A 18 -0.52 8.47 3.97
C TRP A 18 -1.43 7.98 2.83
N VAL A 19 -2.70 8.39 2.84
CA VAL A 19 -3.65 8.05 1.76
C VAL A 19 -3.20 8.66 0.42
N LYS A 20 -2.74 9.91 0.41
CA LYS A 20 -2.17 10.57 -0.79
C LYS A 20 -1.03 9.78 -1.38
N ALA A 21 -0.02 9.48 -0.55
CA ALA A 21 1.18 8.81 -1.02
C ALA A 21 0.88 7.37 -1.45
N GLY A 22 0.02 6.67 -0.73
CA GLY A 22 -0.47 5.35 -1.11
C GLY A 22 -1.21 5.37 -2.45
N HIS A 23 -2.10 6.33 -2.66
CA HIS A 23 -2.81 6.46 -3.95
C HIS A 23 -1.83 6.71 -5.11
N CYS A 24 -0.77 7.50 -4.91
CA CYS A 24 0.29 7.64 -5.91
C CYS A 24 0.96 6.30 -6.26
N LEU A 25 1.20 5.44 -5.26
CA LEU A 25 1.76 4.10 -5.48
C LEU A 25 0.78 3.16 -6.20
N LEU A 26 -0.53 3.24 -5.90
CA LEU A 26 -1.55 2.46 -6.61
C LEU A 26 -1.67 2.87 -8.09
N LEU A 27 -1.63 4.18 -8.36
CA LEU A 27 -1.58 4.71 -9.74
C LEU A 27 -0.31 4.26 -10.45
N LEU A 28 0.82 4.30 -9.75
CA LEU A 28 2.10 3.83 -10.29
C LEU A 28 2.05 2.34 -10.62
N ARG A 29 1.49 1.50 -9.72
CA ARG A 29 1.30 0.07 -9.91
C ARG A 29 0.55 -0.22 -11.21
N GLY A 30 -0.63 0.37 -11.38
CA GLY A 30 -1.45 0.16 -12.59
C GLY A 30 -0.74 0.63 -13.86
N CYS A 31 0.04 1.69 -13.78
CA CYS A 31 0.84 2.17 -14.91
C CYS A 31 1.97 1.19 -15.29
N LEU A 32 2.68 0.68 -14.28
CA LEU A 32 3.79 -0.25 -14.47
C LEU A 32 3.30 -1.62 -14.95
N HIS A 33 2.10 -2.07 -14.54
CA HIS A 33 1.48 -3.27 -15.11
C HIS A 33 1.38 -3.19 -16.62
N GLY A 34 0.78 -2.12 -17.13
CA GLY A 34 0.61 -1.92 -18.57
C GLY A 34 1.96 -1.80 -19.30
N PHE A 35 2.93 -1.13 -18.70
CA PHE A 35 4.26 -0.96 -19.30
C PHE A 35 5.05 -2.28 -19.33
N VAL A 36 5.19 -2.95 -18.19
CA VAL A 36 5.92 -4.22 -18.07
C VAL A 36 5.27 -5.30 -18.93
N GLY A 37 3.94 -5.40 -18.96
CA GLY A 37 3.24 -6.37 -19.81
C GLY A 37 3.54 -6.20 -21.31
N ARG A 38 3.84 -4.98 -21.78
CA ARG A 38 4.23 -4.73 -23.18
C ARG A 38 5.72 -5.00 -23.43
N GLU A 39 6.59 -4.50 -22.55
CA GLU A 39 8.04 -4.63 -22.72
C GLU A 39 8.54 -6.06 -22.46
N ALA A 40 7.93 -6.76 -21.50
CA ALA A 40 8.27 -8.14 -21.16
C ALA A 40 7.44 -9.14 -21.98
N PHE A 41 7.22 -8.90 -23.28
CA PHE A 41 6.51 -9.80 -24.19
C PHE A 41 6.95 -11.25 -23.93
N MET A 42 6.12 -12.03 -23.23
CA MET A 42 6.43 -13.42 -22.87
C MET A 42 6.18 -14.32 -24.09
N PRO A 43 7.20 -14.67 -24.89
CA PRO A 43 6.99 -15.48 -26.07
C PRO A 43 7.08 -16.93 -25.61
N ARG A 44 5.91 -17.57 -25.46
CA ARG A 44 5.71 -19.02 -25.26
C ARG A 44 5.82 -19.51 -23.80
N GLY A 45 4.67 -19.92 -23.24
CA GLY A 45 4.62 -21.12 -22.36
C GLY A 45 4.19 -20.98 -20.90
N LEU A 46 3.78 -19.81 -20.40
CA LEU A 46 3.35 -19.63 -19.00
C LEU A 46 2.03 -18.83 -18.88
N ALA A 47 1.11 -18.96 -19.84
CA ALA A 47 -0.20 -18.31 -19.77
C ALA A 47 -1.10 -18.81 -18.62
N ASP A 48 -0.67 -19.85 -17.90
CA ASP A 48 -1.44 -20.49 -16.82
C ASP A 48 -0.95 -20.07 -15.41
N LYS A 49 0.00 -19.11 -15.32
CA LYS A 49 0.51 -18.60 -14.03
C LYS A 49 0.78 -17.10 -14.10
N THR A 50 -0.04 -16.34 -13.35
CA THR A 50 0.23 -15.00 -12.77
C THR A 50 0.86 -13.99 -13.73
N GLY A 51 0.01 -13.30 -14.49
CA GLY A 51 0.41 -12.15 -15.33
C GLY A 51 0.85 -10.94 -14.50
N PRO A 52 1.45 -9.90 -15.13
CA PRO A 52 1.91 -8.71 -14.43
C PRO A 52 0.78 -8.02 -13.65
N GLU A 53 -0.45 -8.10 -14.13
CA GLU A 53 -1.69 -7.69 -13.44
C GLU A 53 -1.88 -8.26 -12.02
N GLU A 54 -1.29 -9.41 -11.70
CA GLU A 54 -1.32 -10.00 -10.35
C GLU A 54 -0.12 -9.57 -9.48
N CYS A 55 0.88 -8.90 -10.05
CA CYS A 55 2.05 -8.42 -9.32
C CYS A 55 1.72 -7.17 -8.50
N ASP A 56 2.24 -7.07 -7.28
CA ASP A 56 2.18 -5.83 -6.50
C ASP A 56 3.19 -4.79 -7.02
N ALA A 57 3.10 -3.56 -6.50
CA ALA A 57 4.01 -2.49 -6.91
C ALA A 57 5.49 -2.84 -6.69
N VAL A 58 5.83 -3.58 -5.62
CA VAL A 58 7.22 -3.91 -5.30
C VAL A 58 7.78 -5.00 -6.20
N ALA A 59 7.00 -6.01 -6.58
CA ALA A 59 7.44 -7.01 -7.55
C ALA A 59 7.79 -6.34 -8.88
N LEU A 60 6.97 -5.41 -9.36
CA LEU A 60 7.23 -4.64 -10.58
C LEU A 60 8.47 -3.76 -10.46
N LEU A 61 8.59 -2.99 -9.38
CA LEU A 61 9.74 -2.14 -9.14
C LEU A 61 11.03 -2.97 -9.00
N SER A 62 10.95 -4.13 -8.35
CA SER A 62 12.10 -5.05 -8.18
C SER A 62 12.52 -5.67 -9.52
N LEU A 63 11.55 -6.01 -10.38
CA LEU A 63 11.82 -6.46 -11.74
C LEU A 63 12.51 -5.37 -12.57
N ILE A 64 11.97 -4.14 -12.56
CA ILE A 64 12.59 -3.00 -13.25
C ILE A 64 14.00 -2.73 -12.72
N ASN A 65 14.22 -2.89 -11.41
CA ASN A 65 15.53 -2.66 -10.79
C ASN A 65 16.58 -3.71 -11.18
N SER A 66 16.16 -4.96 -11.42
CA SER A 66 17.05 -6.10 -11.63
C SER A 66 17.25 -6.48 -13.10
N CYS A 67 16.34 -6.09 -13.99
CA CYS A 67 16.36 -6.48 -15.39
C CYS A 67 17.05 -5.42 -16.27
N ASP A 68 18.08 -5.85 -17.01
CA ASP A 68 18.86 -4.96 -17.89
C ASP A 68 18.09 -4.47 -19.13
N HIS A 69 16.92 -5.05 -19.42
CA HIS A 69 16.03 -4.58 -20.50
C HIS A 69 15.45 -3.20 -20.19
N PHE A 70 15.26 -2.87 -18.91
CA PHE A 70 14.75 -1.57 -18.50
C PHE A 70 15.92 -0.61 -18.28
N LEU A 71 16.07 0.35 -19.19
CA LEU A 71 17.08 1.41 -19.11
C LEU A 71 16.60 2.53 -18.17
N VAL A 72 16.60 2.25 -16.87
CA VAL A 72 16.16 3.16 -15.80
C VAL A 72 17.25 3.30 -14.75
N ASP A 73 17.43 4.50 -14.18
CA ASP A 73 18.35 4.68 -13.05
C ASP A 73 17.89 3.87 -11.82
N ARG A 74 18.63 2.80 -11.52
CA ARG A 74 18.40 1.88 -10.38
C ARG A 74 18.33 2.60 -9.03
N LYS A 75 19.02 3.74 -8.87
CA LYS A 75 18.94 4.51 -7.62
C LYS A 75 17.54 5.06 -7.42
N LYS A 76 16.90 5.55 -8.48
CA LYS A 76 15.53 6.09 -8.43
C LYS A 76 14.51 5.01 -8.10
N VAL A 77 14.68 3.83 -8.68
CA VAL A 77 13.82 2.66 -8.40
C VAL A 77 13.95 2.24 -6.94
N THR A 78 15.19 2.14 -6.44
CA THR A 78 15.50 1.75 -5.06
C THR A 78 14.90 2.74 -4.05
N GLU A 79 14.99 4.04 -4.31
CA GLU A 79 14.38 5.06 -3.44
C GLU A 79 12.85 4.95 -3.38
N LEU A 80 12.19 4.60 -4.50
CA LEU A 80 10.74 4.36 -4.48
C LEU A 80 10.35 3.10 -3.72
N ILE A 81 11.14 2.02 -3.84
CA ILE A 81 10.93 0.80 -3.04
C ILE A 81 11.01 1.14 -1.54
N LYS A 82 11.99 1.96 -1.14
CA LYS A 82 12.10 2.43 0.26
C LYS A 82 10.86 3.21 0.69
N CYS A 83 10.41 4.18 -0.12
CA CYS A 83 9.21 4.96 0.22
C CYS A 83 7.96 4.07 0.35
N ARG A 84 7.79 3.08 -0.54
CA ARG A 84 6.70 2.10 -0.43
C ARG A 84 6.79 1.31 0.87
N ASN A 85 7.98 0.83 1.23
CA ASN A 85 8.19 0.10 2.49
C ASN A 85 7.88 0.97 3.71
N GLU A 86 8.30 2.24 3.71
CA GLU A 86 8.00 3.19 4.79
C GLU A 86 6.47 3.41 4.96
N ILE A 87 5.71 3.49 3.86
CA ILE A 87 4.23 3.56 3.92
C ILE A 87 3.62 2.26 4.47
N MET A 88 4.08 1.11 3.98
CA MET A 88 3.54 -0.21 4.36
C MET A 88 3.97 -0.63 5.77
N HIS A 89 5.05 -0.08 6.30
CA HIS A 89 5.54 -0.32 7.65
C HIS A 89 5.21 0.82 8.62
N SER A 90 4.59 1.91 8.15
CA SER A 90 4.06 2.96 9.01
C SER A 90 3.13 2.33 10.07
N SER A 91 3.44 2.57 11.34
CA SER A 91 2.73 1.98 12.46
C SER A 91 1.27 2.45 12.50
N GLU A 92 1.01 3.74 12.31
CA GLU A 92 -0.33 4.35 12.49
C GLU A 92 -1.03 4.79 11.19
N MET A 93 -0.59 4.28 10.02
CA MET A 93 -1.14 4.71 8.73
C MET A 93 -1.00 6.23 8.55
N LYS A 94 0.13 6.75 9.01
CA LYS A 94 0.45 8.18 9.07
C LYS A 94 1.84 8.43 8.51
N VAL A 95 2.00 9.53 7.80
CA VAL A 95 3.31 10.06 7.39
C VAL A 95 3.35 11.58 7.51
N SER A 96 4.50 12.10 7.90
CA SER A 96 4.68 13.54 8.09
C SER A 96 4.62 14.31 6.76
N SER A 97 4.29 15.60 6.82
CA SER A 97 4.29 16.45 5.62
C SER A 97 5.69 16.63 5.03
N MET A 98 6.75 16.61 5.85
CA MET A 98 8.13 16.63 5.37
C MET A 98 8.45 15.39 4.54
N TRP A 99 8.01 14.23 5.04
CA TRP A 99 8.15 12.96 4.34
C TRP A 99 7.40 12.96 3.00
N LEU A 100 6.15 13.45 2.97
CA LEU A 100 5.36 13.53 1.74
C LEU A 100 6.03 14.39 0.66
N ARG A 101 6.67 15.51 1.06
CA ARG A 101 7.42 16.37 0.12
C ARG A 101 8.66 15.70 -0.44
N ASP A 102 9.36 14.90 0.37
CA ASP A 102 10.50 14.10 -0.11
C ASP A 102 10.03 12.99 -1.07
N PHE A 103 8.95 12.29 -0.71
CA PHE A 103 8.29 11.31 -1.57
C PHE A 103 7.88 11.92 -2.91
N GLN A 104 7.24 13.09 -2.92
CA GLN A 104 6.86 13.80 -4.14
C GLN A 104 8.05 14.03 -5.07
N ARG A 105 9.19 14.48 -4.52
CA ARG A 105 10.41 14.66 -5.33
C ARG A 105 10.92 13.33 -5.89
N LYS A 106 10.93 12.27 -5.07
CA LYS A 106 11.40 10.94 -5.47
C LYS A 106 10.54 10.31 -6.56
N ILE A 107 9.21 10.35 -6.43
CA ILE A 107 8.30 9.80 -7.43
C ILE A 107 8.34 10.58 -8.74
N GLN A 108 8.43 11.92 -8.68
CA GLN A 108 8.62 12.74 -9.89
C GLN A 108 9.94 12.42 -10.59
N ASN A 109 11.03 12.27 -9.83
CA ASN A 109 12.33 11.91 -10.40
C ASN A 109 12.31 10.55 -11.11
N PHE A 110 11.59 9.57 -10.55
CA PHE A 110 11.39 8.26 -11.16
C PHE A 110 10.53 8.33 -12.42
N LEU A 111 9.35 8.95 -12.34
CA LEU A 111 8.43 9.02 -13.48
C LEU A 111 9.03 9.78 -14.67
N ASN A 112 9.92 10.74 -14.42
CA ASN A 112 10.67 11.45 -15.46
C ASN A 112 11.57 10.54 -16.32
N GLU A 113 11.96 9.34 -15.84
CA GLU A 113 12.67 8.34 -16.65
C GLU A 113 11.80 7.80 -17.79
N PHE A 114 10.48 7.88 -17.63
CA PHE A 114 9.50 7.32 -18.56
C PHE A 114 8.73 8.40 -19.34
N LYS A 115 9.25 9.64 -19.37
CA LYS A 115 8.61 10.79 -20.04
C LYS A 115 8.26 10.59 -21.53
N ASN A 116 8.88 9.59 -22.17
CA ASN A 116 8.64 9.27 -23.57
C ASN A 116 7.48 8.26 -23.76
N ILE A 117 6.91 7.73 -22.68
CA ILE A 117 5.84 6.72 -22.71
C ILE A 117 4.51 7.41 -22.37
N PRO A 118 3.59 7.55 -23.36
CA PRO A 118 2.37 8.33 -23.19
C PRO A 118 1.50 7.91 -22.00
N GLU A 119 1.37 6.60 -21.72
CA GLU A 119 0.56 6.12 -20.60
C GLU A 119 1.17 6.49 -19.23
N ILE A 120 2.51 6.59 -19.14
CA ILE A 120 3.18 7.00 -17.90
C ILE A 120 3.08 8.51 -17.72
N VAL A 121 3.04 9.28 -18.83
CA VAL A 121 2.84 10.73 -18.79
C VAL A 121 1.45 11.10 -18.26
N THR A 122 0.38 10.39 -18.63
CA THR A 122 -0.96 10.67 -18.08
C THR A 122 -1.02 10.42 -16.58
N VAL A 123 -0.38 9.34 -16.11
CA VAL A 123 -0.26 9.03 -14.68
C VAL A 123 0.62 10.05 -13.95
N TYR A 124 1.69 10.53 -14.59
CA TYR A 124 2.52 11.62 -14.05
C TYR A 124 1.69 12.88 -13.75
N SER A 125 0.89 13.35 -14.70
CA SER A 125 0.03 14.51 -14.51
C SER A 125 -0.96 14.29 -13.36
N ARG A 126 -1.52 13.09 -13.26
CA ARG A 126 -2.46 12.76 -12.18
C ARG A 126 -1.79 12.72 -10.80
N VAL A 127 -0.58 12.16 -10.71
CA VAL A 127 0.22 12.11 -9.47
C VAL A 127 0.64 13.52 -9.04
N GLU A 128 1.05 14.37 -9.98
CA GLU A 128 1.41 15.75 -9.71
C GLU A 128 0.21 16.57 -9.19
N GLU A 129 -0.93 16.44 -9.85
CA GLU A 129 -2.20 17.05 -9.42
C GLU A 129 -2.61 16.56 -8.02
N LEU A 130 -2.48 15.26 -7.75
CA LEU A 130 -2.81 14.65 -6.47
C LEU A 130 -1.94 15.19 -5.32
N LEU A 131 -0.63 15.27 -5.53
CA LEU A 131 0.33 15.70 -4.51
C LEU A 131 0.31 17.21 -4.27
N THR A 132 -0.12 17.99 -5.26
CA THR A 132 -0.24 19.46 -5.14
C THR A 132 -1.61 19.91 -4.64
N SER A 133 -2.65 19.09 -4.78
CA SER A 133 -4.01 19.37 -4.30
C SER A 133 -4.11 19.27 -2.78
N ASP A 134 -4.93 20.14 -2.17
CA ASP A 134 -5.18 20.13 -0.72
C ASP A 134 -6.02 18.92 -0.23
N TRP A 135 -6.56 18.10 -1.14
CA TRP A 135 -7.45 16.96 -0.84
C TRP A 135 -8.56 17.34 0.15
N ALA A 136 -9.23 18.45 -0.15
CA ALA A 136 -10.55 18.67 0.43
C ALA A 136 -11.48 17.60 -0.13
N VAL A 137 -12.09 16.78 0.74
CA VAL A 137 -13.10 15.81 0.30
C VAL A 137 -14.44 16.54 0.22
N HIS A 138 -15.07 16.48 -0.95
CA HIS A 138 -16.41 17.00 -1.12
C HIS A 138 -17.39 16.04 -0.42
N ILE A 139 -17.87 16.43 0.75
CA ILE A 139 -19.00 15.78 1.43
C ILE A 139 -20.24 16.52 0.94
N PRO A 140 -21.10 15.92 0.10
CA PRO A 140 -22.36 16.55 -0.26
C PRO A 140 -23.20 16.68 1.03
N GLU A 141 -23.42 17.90 1.51
CA GLU A 141 -24.54 18.15 2.42
C GLU A 141 -25.84 17.96 1.63
N GLU A 142 -26.86 17.36 2.26
CA GLU A 142 -28.12 16.91 1.61
C GLU A 142 -28.92 18.00 0.88
N ASP A 143 -28.57 19.28 1.00
CA ASP A 143 -29.19 20.38 0.26
C ASP A 143 -28.18 21.09 -0.65
N GLN A 144 -28.03 20.59 -1.88
CA GLN A 144 -27.38 21.35 -2.95
C GLN A 144 -28.25 22.56 -3.29
N ARG A 145 -27.82 23.76 -2.87
CA ARG A 145 -28.32 25.02 -3.45
C ARG A 145 -27.87 25.09 -4.90
N ASP A 146 -28.85 25.10 -5.80
CA ASP A 146 -28.69 25.38 -7.22
C ASP A 146 -27.99 26.75 -7.40
N GLY A 147 -26.75 26.76 -7.93
CA GLY A 147 -26.14 28.00 -8.41
C GLY A 147 -24.68 28.33 -8.02
N CYS A 148 -23.87 27.41 -7.50
CA CYS A 148 -22.44 27.70 -7.27
C CYS A 148 -21.52 26.76 -8.07
N GLU A 149 -20.93 27.26 -9.15
CA GLU A 149 -19.76 26.63 -9.79
C GLU A 149 -18.58 26.75 -8.81
N TYR A 150 -18.30 25.68 -8.06
CA TYR A 150 -17.11 25.59 -7.23
C TYR A 150 -15.87 25.45 -8.12
N GLU A 151 -14.83 26.24 -7.81
CA GLU A 151 -13.53 26.20 -8.44
C GLU A 151 -13.04 24.76 -8.62
N ALA A 152 -12.54 24.43 -9.80
CA ALA A 152 -12.14 23.09 -10.23
C ALA A 152 -10.89 22.57 -9.50
N GLY A 153 -11.00 22.38 -8.18
CA GLY A 153 -10.11 21.50 -7.42
C GLY A 153 -10.45 20.04 -7.72
N VAL A 154 -9.46 19.15 -7.67
CA VAL A 154 -9.74 17.71 -7.73
C VAL A 154 -10.36 17.26 -6.42
N TYR A 155 -11.68 17.31 -6.36
CA TYR A 155 -12.44 16.72 -5.27
C TYR A 155 -12.55 15.21 -5.54
N LEU A 156 -11.95 14.40 -4.67
CA LEU A 156 -12.26 12.98 -4.62
C LEU A 156 -13.59 12.81 -3.88
N SER A 157 -14.46 11.98 -4.44
CA SER A 157 -15.69 11.56 -3.77
C SER A 157 -15.36 10.66 -2.58
N GLN A 158 -16.30 10.58 -1.64
CA GLN A 158 -16.19 9.72 -0.46
C GLN A 158 -15.89 8.26 -0.83
N SER A 159 -16.60 7.72 -1.84
CA SER A 159 -16.42 6.34 -2.28
C SER A 159 -15.02 6.11 -2.84
N GLN A 160 -14.48 7.05 -3.61
CA GLN A 160 -13.11 6.95 -4.13
C GLN A 160 -12.07 6.91 -3.01
N VAL A 161 -12.22 7.75 -1.97
CA VAL A 161 -11.29 7.72 -0.83
C VAL A 161 -11.39 6.40 -0.09
N ASN A 162 -12.61 5.89 0.15
CA ASN A 162 -12.80 4.60 0.81
C ASN A 162 -12.22 3.43 -0.02
N GLU A 163 -12.38 3.44 -1.35
CA GLU A 163 -11.76 2.46 -2.25
C GLU A 163 -10.23 2.48 -2.15
N ILE A 164 -9.63 3.68 -2.12
CA ILE A 164 -8.17 3.85 -1.93
C ILE A 164 -7.73 3.31 -0.57
N GLU A 165 -8.42 3.68 0.51
CA GLU A 165 -8.11 3.20 1.87
C GLU A 165 -8.17 1.67 1.93
N MET A 166 -9.20 1.07 1.33
CA MET A 166 -9.41 -0.37 1.32
C MET A 166 -8.31 -1.10 0.53
N GLU A 167 -7.94 -0.61 -0.65
CA GLU A 167 -6.83 -1.18 -1.43
C GLU A 167 -5.49 -1.08 -0.68
N LEU A 168 -5.19 0.06 -0.05
CA LEU A 168 -3.94 0.24 0.71
C LEU A 168 -3.86 -0.67 1.93
N LEU A 169 -4.96 -0.77 2.68
CA LEU A 169 -5.01 -1.65 3.85
C LEU A 169 -4.93 -3.12 3.45
N LYS A 170 -5.54 -3.50 2.32
CA LYS A 170 -5.43 -4.85 1.77
C LYS A 170 -3.99 -5.18 1.39
N GLU A 171 -3.29 -4.30 0.66
CA GLU A 171 -1.86 -4.50 0.34
C GLU A 171 -1.01 -4.62 1.63
N LYS A 172 -1.25 -3.76 2.62
CA LYS A 172 -0.56 -3.79 3.91
C LYS A 172 -0.78 -5.12 4.66
N LEU A 173 -2.02 -5.62 4.68
CA LEU A 173 -2.36 -6.91 5.30
C LEU A 173 -1.70 -8.08 4.55
N GLN A 174 -1.70 -8.06 3.22
CA GLN A 174 -1.03 -9.06 2.39
C GLN A 174 0.48 -9.09 2.63
N GLU A 175 1.12 -7.92 2.78
CA GLU A 175 2.54 -7.83 3.11
C GLU A 175 2.85 -8.43 4.49
N ILE A 176 2.04 -8.11 5.50
CA ILE A 176 2.18 -8.71 6.84
C ILE A 176 2.02 -10.23 6.76
N TYR A 177 1.05 -10.72 5.97
CA TYR A 177 0.83 -12.14 5.76
C TYR A 177 2.04 -12.82 5.12
N LEU A 178 2.63 -12.22 4.09
CA LEU A 178 3.79 -12.75 3.40
C LEU A 178 5.00 -12.82 4.35
N GLN A 179 5.28 -11.74 5.07
CA GLN A 179 6.39 -11.69 6.05
C GLN A 179 6.18 -12.69 7.19
N ALA A 180 4.94 -12.91 7.62
CA ALA A 180 4.60 -13.91 8.62
C ALA A 180 4.73 -15.35 8.08
N THR A 181 4.55 -15.57 6.77
CA THR A 181 4.65 -16.90 6.15
C THR A 181 6.09 -17.31 5.87
N GLU A 182 6.96 -16.34 5.57
CA GLU A 182 8.38 -16.58 5.29
C GLU A 182 9.19 -16.97 6.54
N GLN A 183 8.69 -16.68 7.74
CA GLN A 183 9.41 -16.88 9.00
C GLN A 183 8.82 -18.03 9.82
N GLU A 184 9.67 -18.84 10.44
CA GLU A 184 9.24 -19.98 11.27
C GLU A 184 8.56 -19.55 12.59
N VAL A 185 8.99 -18.40 13.14
CA VAL A 185 8.46 -17.76 14.34
C VAL A 185 8.05 -16.34 13.98
N LEU A 186 6.90 -15.89 14.47
CA LEU A 186 6.42 -14.54 14.19
C LEU A 186 7.23 -13.51 15.01
N PRO A 187 7.99 -12.62 14.37
CA PRO A 187 8.66 -11.53 15.07
C PRO A 187 7.67 -10.66 15.82
N GLU A 188 8.08 -10.21 17.00
CA GLU A 188 7.30 -9.27 17.82
C GLU A 188 6.95 -7.99 17.03
N GLU A 189 7.82 -7.54 16.14
CA GLU A 189 7.57 -6.39 15.27
C GLU A 189 6.39 -6.62 14.30
N ILE A 190 6.28 -7.81 13.71
CA ILE A 190 5.19 -8.16 12.79
C ILE A 190 3.88 -8.31 13.57
N ALA A 191 3.93 -8.94 14.75
CA ALA A 191 2.78 -9.06 15.63
C ALA A 191 2.25 -7.68 16.09
N ASN A 192 3.14 -6.79 16.48
CA ASN A 192 2.80 -5.41 16.87
C ASN A 192 2.16 -4.65 15.71
N ARG A 193 2.74 -4.75 14.50
CA ARG A 193 2.16 -4.13 13.30
C ARG A 193 0.76 -4.67 12.99
N LEU A 194 0.56 -5.97 13.12
CA LEU A 194 -0.76 -6.58 12.93
C LEU A 194 -1.78 -6.06 13.96
N GLU A 195 -1.39 -5.95 15.24
CA GLU A 195 -2.31 -5.47 16.28
C GLU A 195 -2.69 -4.00 16.06
N VAL A 196 -1.77 -3.15 15.61
CA VAL A 196 -2.12 -1.75 15.29
C VAL A 196 -3.11 -1.68 14.12
N VAL A 197 -2.97 -2.52 13.10
CA VAL A 197 -3.94 -2.59 12.00
C VAL A 197 -5.31 -3.08 12.49
N LYS A 198 -5.34 -4.09 13.38
CA LYS A 198 -6.59 -4.58 13.98
C LYS A 198 -7.30 -3.51 14.78
N GLU A 199 -6.56 -2.78 15.61
CA GLU A 199 -7.12 -1.70 16.42
C GLU A 199 -7.63 -0.56 15.54
N PHE A 200 -6.90 -0.22 14.47
CA PHE A 200 -7.37 0.74 13.47
C PHE A 200 -8.71 0.29 12.85
N LEU A 201 -8.82 -0.97 12.41
CA LEU A 201 -10.06 -1.49 11.81
C LEU A 201 -11.21 -1.62 12.81
N ARG A 202 -10.95 -1.87 14.10
CA ARG A 202 -12.01 -1.87 15.12
C ARG A 202 -12.70 -0.51 15.22
N ASN A 203 -11.95 0.56 15.05
CA ASN A 203 -12.43 1.94 15.14
C ASN A 203 -13.03 2.49 13.83
N ASN A 204 -12.97 1.71 12.73
CA ASN A 204 -13.41 2.12 11.40
C ASN A 204 -14.21 0.97 10.75
N GLU A 205 -15.51 0.93 11.03
CA GLU A 205 -16.37 -0.19 10.64
C GLU A 205 -16.54 -0.28 9.12
N ASP A 206 -16.53 0.88 8.46
CA ASP A 206 -16.61 0.99 7.01
C ASP A 206 -15.50 0.20 6.30
N LEU A 207 -14.28 0.25 6.82
CA LEU A 207 -13.12 -0.46 6.28
C LEU A 207 -13.07 -1.92 6.78
N ARG A 208 -13.45 -2.16 8.05
CA ARG A 208 -13.43 -3.50 8.67
C ARG A 208 -14.26 -4.52 7.91
N ASN A 209 -15.45 -4.11 7.46
CA ASN A 209 -16.38 -5.01 6.78
C ASN A 209 -15.81 -5.51 5.45
N GLY A 210 -15.07 -4.67 4.73
CA GLY A 210 -14.42 -5.04 3.46
C GLY A 210 -13.19 -5.94 3.61
N LEU A 211 -12.55 -5.96 4.78
CA LEU A 211 -11.27 -6.65 5.03
C LEU A 211 -11.40 -7.84 5.98
N THR A 212 -12.61 -8.31 6.24
CA THR A 212 -12.87 -9.38 7.23
C THR A 212 -12.20 -10.69 6.85
N GLU A 213 -12.22 -11.07 5.57
CA GLU A 213 -11.56 -12.29 5.08
C GLU A 213 -10.04 -12.24 5.24
N ASP A 214 -9.43 -11.09 4.94
CA ASP A 214 -7.98 -10.90 5.06
C ASP A 214 -7.51 -10.95 6.52
N MET A 215 -8.30 -10.38 7.45
CA MET A 215 -8.05 -10.50 8.89
C MET A 215 -8.15 -11.95 9.38
N GLN A 216 -9.17 -12.70 8.95
CA GLN A 216 -9.35 -14.10 9.35
C GLN A 216 -8.21 -15.01 8.88
N LYS A 217 -7.68 -14.76 7.67
CA LYS A 217 -6.50 -15.46 7.15
C LYS A 217 -5.27 -15.21 8.03
N LEU A 218 -5.03 -13.97 8.43
CA LEU A 218 -3.92 -13.58 9.32
C LEU A 218 -4.07 -14.16 10.73
N ASP A 219 -5.28 -14.14 11.30
CA ASP A 219 -5.53 -14.73 12.62
C ASP A 219 -5.28 -16.24 12.63
N SER A 220 -5.67 -16.91 11.54
CA SER A 220 -5.41 -18.35 11.37
C SER A 220 -3.92 -18.65 11.33
N LEU A 221 -3.12 -17.84 10.63
CA LEU A 221 -1.66 -17.95 10.61
C LEU A 221 -1.05 -17.68 11.99
N HIS A 222 -1.47 -16.61 12.67
CA HIS A 222 -0.94 -16.27 13.98
C HIS A 222 -1.19 -17.39 15.00
N LEU A 223 -2.38 -18.01 14.97
CA LEU A 223 -2.71 -19.16 15.80
C LEU A 223 -1.87 -20.40 15.46
N GLN A 224 -1.49 -20.59 14.20
CA GLN A 224 -0.58 -21.67 13.80
C GLN A 224 0.84 -21.46 14.36
N HIS A 225 1.36 -20.23 14.35
CA HIS A 225 2.66 -19.92 14.94
C HIS A 225 2.67 -20.11 16.46
N GLN A 226 1.65 -19.62 17.18
CA GLN A 226 1.54 -19.85 18.63
C GLN A 226 1.50 -21.34 19.02
N LYS A 227 0.83 -22.17 18.22
CA LYS A 227 0.78 -23.62 18.44
C LYS A 227 2.12 -24.31 18.17
N ARG A 228 2.98 -23.74 17.32
CA ARG A 228 4.34 -24.24 17.06
C ARG A 228 5.30 -23.85 18.19
N ASP A 229 5.22 -22.63 18.69
CA ASP A 229 6.00 -22.19 19.88
C ASP A 229 5.67 -23.02 21.12
N SER A 230 4.42 -23.46 21.25
CA SER A 230 3.96 -24.31 22.36
C SER A 230 4.50 -25.75 22.32
N LYS A 231 5.19 -26.16 21.24
CA LYS A 231 5.64 -27.54 21.00
C LYS A 231 7.15 -27.77 21.17
N GLU A 232 7.96 -26.81 21.63
CA GLU A 232 9.34 -27.10 22.05
C GLU A 232 9.36 -27.92 23.36
N PRO A 233 9.80 -29.19 23.36
CA PRO A 233 9.99 -29.95 24.58
C PRO A 233 11.38 -29.65 25.14
N ARG A 234 11.45 -29.24 26.40
CA ARG A 234 12.66 -29.32 27.23
C ARG A 234 13.28 -30.72 27.11
N ALA A 235 14.42 -30.81 26.44
CA ALA A 235 15.43 -31.83 26.66
C ALA A 235 16.77 -31.06 26.64
N GLN A 236 17.54 -30.94 27.72
CA GLN A 236 18.10 -32.04 28.49
C GLN A 236 18.35 -31.60 29.95
N THR A 237 17.69 -32.28 30.89
CA THR A 237 18.25 -32.47 32.24
C THR A 237 18.61 -33.95 32.33
N LEU A 238 19.87 -34.29 32.08
CA LEU A 238 20.41 -35.58 32.53
C LEU A 238 21.73 -35.33 33.26
N GLN A 239 21.53 -35.12 34.56
CA GLN A 239 22.33 -35.63 35.67
C GLN A 239 23.40 -36.65 35.25
N GLY A 240 24.67 -36.29 35.43
CA GLY A 240 25.80 -37.21 35.45
C GLY A 240 26.60 -36.99 36.73
N LYS A 241 26.17 -37.62 37.82
CA LYS A 241 27.02 -37.90 38.98
C LYS A 241 27.49 -39.35 38.85
N ALA A 242 28.80 -39.54 38.68
CA ALA A 242 29.62 -40.58 39.30
C ALA A 242 31.09 -40.23 39.06
#